data_AF-A0A453T5F7-F1
#
_entry.id   AF-A0A453T5F7-F1
#
_cell.length_a   1.000
_cell.length_b   1.000
_cell.length_c   1.000
_cell.angle_alpha   90.00
_cell.angle_beta   90.00
_cell.angle_gamma   90.00
#
_symmetry.space_group_name_H-M   'P 1'
#
loop_
_entity.id
_entity.type
_entity.pdbx_description
1 polymer ?
#
loop_
_entity_poly.entity_id
_entity_poly.type
_entity_poly.pdbx_seq_one_letter_code
_entity_poly.pdbx_strand_id
1 'polypeptide(L)'
;PAYPVKEMCKIIDSFPVGADVVEKAFTAASLYYNYTGDQKCFEMEGGDDPHGLSGWGWQACTEMVMPMTVSNESMFPPSGFSYEEKSEGCFASYEVRPRMNWITTEYGGH
;
A
#
# COMPACT_ATOMS: atom_id res chain seq x y z
N PRO A 1 9.03 -2.44 -16.86
CA PRO A 1 9.96 -1.77 -17.82
C PRO A 1 10.61 -0.53 -17.19
N ALA A 2 11.60 0.09 -17.85
CA ALA A 2 12.15 1.37 -17.41
C ALA A 2 11.06 2.45 -17.40
N TYR A 3 11.10 3.35 -16.41
CA TYR A 3 10.09 4.40 -16.20
C TYR A 3 8.65 3.86 -16.04
N PRO A 4 8.41 2.92 -15.11
CA PRO A 4 7.14 2.18 -15.03
C PRO A 4 5.92 3.09 -14.86
N VAL A 5 6.01 4.17 -14.08
CA VAL A 5 4.91 5.14 -13.92
C VAL A 5 4.50 5.75 -15.25
N LYS A 6 5.47 6.17 -16.07
CA LYS A 6 5.21 6.76 -17.40
C LYS A 6 4.53 5.75 -18.33
N GLU A 7 4.99 4.50 -18.31
CA GLU A 7 4.39 3.45 -19.12
C GLU A 7 2.96 3.10 -18.67
N MET A 8 2.69 3.10 -17.36
CA MET A 8 1.32 2.95 -16.83
C MET A 8 0.40 4.09 -17.29
N CYS A 9 0.85 5.35 -17.21
CA CYS A 9 0.06 6.48 -17.71
C CYS A 9 -0.21 6.38 -19.22
N LYS A 10 0.79 6.01 -20.03
CA LYS A 10 0.58 5.78 -21.48
C LYS A 10 -0.47 4.71 -21.76
N ILE A 11 -0.48 3.62 -20.98
CA ILE A 11 -1.51 2.58 -21.10
C ILE A 11 -2.88 3.20 -20.86
N ILE A 12 -3.08 3.90 -19.75
CA ILE A 12 -4.36 4.54 -19.40
C ILE A 12 -4.82 5.53 -20.49
N ASP A 13 -3.90 6.36 -20.99
CA ASP A 13 -4.17 7.40 -21.99
C ASP A 13 -4.44 6.83 -23.39
N SER A 14 -4.01 5.60 -23.67
CA SER A 14 -4.22 4.96 -24.98
C SER A 14 -5.66 4.48 -25.22
N PHE A 15 -6.47 4.38 -24.16
CA PHE A 15 -7.85 3.94 -24.27
C PHE A 15 -8.75 5.01 -24.89
N PRO A 16 -9.77 4.62 -25.67
CA PRO A 16 -10.73 5.56 -26.25
C PRO A 16 -11.52 6.31 -25.18
N VAL A 17 -12.05 7.46 -25.56
CA VAL A 17 -12.96 8.24 -24.71
C VAL A 17 -14.20 7.38 -24.40
N GLY A 18 -14.58 7.30 -23.13
CA GLY A 18 -15.70 6.47 -22.66
C GLY A 18 -15.36 5.01 -22.38
N ALA A 19 -14.11 4.57 -22.55
CA ALA A 19 -13.68 3.26 -22.07
C ALA A 19 -13.82 3.11 -20.55
N ASP A 20 -14.09 1.90 -20.11
CA ASP A 20 -14.34 1.57 -18.71
C ASP A 20 -13.11 1.87 -17.82
N VAL A 21 -13.35 2.50 -16.67
CA VAL A 21 -12.28 2.94 -15.77
C VAL A 21 -11.58 1.75 -15.13
N VAL A 22 -12.31 0.67 -14.83
CA VAL A 22 -11.74 -0.55 -14.25
C VAL A 22 -10.85 -1.25 -15.27
N GLU A 23 -11.28 -1.34 -16.53
CA GLU A 23 -10.46 -1.90 -17.61
C GLU A 23 -9.14 -1.13 -17.81
N LYS A 24 -9.18 0.22 -17.77
CA LYS A 24 -7.98 1.06 -17.82
C LYS A 24 -7.03 0.76 -16.65
N ALA A 25 -7.57 0.75 -15.44
CA ALA A 25 -6.80 0.51 -14.22
C ALA A 25 -6.19 -0.90 -14.21
N PHE A 26 -6.96 -1.92 -14.61
CA PHE A 26 -6.52 -3.31 -14.71
C PHE A 26 -5.38 -3.47 -15.72
N THR A 27 -5.51 -2.86 -16.91
CA THR A 27 -4.49 -2.94 -17.95
C THR A 27 -3.19 -2.24 -17.52
N ALA A 28 -3.31 -1.08 -16.84
CA ALA A 28 -2.15 -0.39 -16.29
C ALA A 28 -1.48 -1.20 -15.16
N ALA A 29 -2.27 -1.77 -14.24
CA ALA A 29 -1.78 -2.61 -13.15
C ALA A 29 -1.08 -3.88 -13.66
N SER A 30 -1.54 -4.42 -14.79
CA SER A 30 -0.92 -5.59 -15.45
C SER A 30 0.54 -5.36 -15.82
N LEU A 31 0.97 -4.11 -16.04
CA LEU A 31 2.37 -3.79 -16.28
C LEU A 31 3.28 -4.20 -15.11
N TYR A 32 2.74 -4.15 -13.89
CA TYR A 32 3.47 -4.51 -12.66
C TYR A 32 3.19 -5.95 -12.25
N TYR A 33 1.91 -6.33 -12.16
CA TYR A 33 1.49 -7.62 -11.61
C TYR A 33 1.53 -8.78 -12.62
N ASN A 34 1.61 -8.50 -13.92
CA ASN A 34 1.65 -9.51 -14.97
C ASN A 34 2.54 -9.09 -16.14
N TYR A 35 3.73 -8.58 -15.82
CA TYR A 35 4.69 -8.12 -16.83
C TYR A 35 5.09 -9.24 -17.82
N THR A 36 5.12 -10.49 -17.34
CA THR A 36 5.41 -11.72 -18.09
C THR A 36 4.24 -12.22 -18.94
N GLY A 37 3.00 -11.84 -18.61
CA GLY A 37 1.78 -12.27 -19.29
C GLY A 37 1.31 -13.69 -18.95
N ASP A 38 1.89 -14.33 -17.92
CA ASP A 38 1.59 -15.71 -17.51
C ASP A 38 0.51 -15.81 -16.43
N GLN A 39 0.14 -14.69 -15.79
CA GLN A 39 -0.92 -14.66 -14.79
C GLN A 39 -2.31 -14.65 -15.45
N LYS A 40 -3.18 -15.56 -15.00
CA LYS A 40 -4.58 -15.66 -15.47
C LYS A 40 -5.53 -14.74 -14.70
N CYS A 41 -5.20 -14.43 -13.45
CA CYS A 41 -5.92 -13.52 -12.55
C CYS A 41 -4.93 -12.90 -11.56
N PHE A 42 -5.33 -11.81 -10.89
CA PHE A 42 -4.55 -11.25 -9.79
C PHE A 42 -5.07 -11.79 -8.47
N GLU A 43 -4.20 -12.51 -7.77
CA GLU A 43 -4.44 -12.93 -6.40
C GLU A 43 -4.14 -11.75 -5.47
N MET A 44 -5.21 -11.17 -4.90
CA MET A 44 -5.12 -9.95 -4.09
C MET A 44 -4.80 -10.22 -2.62
N GLU A 45 -5.02 -11.45 -2.15
CA GLU A 45 -4.83 -11.89 -0.76
C GLU A 45 -4.17 -13.27 -0.73
N GLY A 46 -3.43 -13.58 0.32
CA GLY A 46 -2.94 -14.95 0.56
C GLY A 46 -1.71 -15.37 -0.25
N GLY A 47 -1.08 -14.45 -0.98
CA GLY A 47 0.20 -14.71 -1.63
C GLY A 47 1.32 -15.03 -0.63
N ASP A 48 2.32 -15.78 -1.08
CA ASP A 48 3.52 -16.05 -0.29
C ASP A 48 4.18 -14.72 0.15
N ASP A 49 4.67 -14.68 1.39
CA ASP A 49 5.50 -13.59 1.91
C ASP A 49 6.98 -14.00 1.88
N PRO A 50 7.66 -13.94 0.73
CA PRO A 50 9.10 -14.22 0.64
C PRO A 50 9.96 -13.09 1.23
N HIS A 51 9.35 -12.01 1.70
CA HIS A 51 10.02 -10.76 2.05
C HIS A 51 10.05 -10.49 3.57
N GLY A 52 9.44 -11.35 4.39
CA GLY A 52 9.45 -11.19 5.84
C GLY A 52 8.61 -10.02 6.32
N LEU A 53 7.48 -9.75 5.66
CA LEU A 53 6.51 -8.72 6.02
C LEU A 53 6.00 -8.88 7.45
N SER A 54 6.02 -10.09 8.02
CA SER A 54 5.74 -10.31 9.46
C SER A 54 6.67 -9.50 10.38
N GLY A 55 7.98 -9.48 10.10
CA GLY A 55 8.95 -8.73 10.92
C GLY A 55 8.72 -7.23 10.83
N TRP A 56 8.44 -6.73 9.62
CA TRP A 56 8.06 -5.33 9.42
C TRP A 56 6.72 -5.00 10.11
N GLY A 57 5.75 -5.91 10.06
CA GLY A 57 4.47 -5.80 10.74
C GLY A 57 4.64 -5.61 12.25
N TRP A 58 5.54 -6.39 12.87
CA TRP A 58 5.89 -6.23 14.27
C TRP A 58 6.58 -4.87 14.56
N GLN A 59 7.52 -4.45 13.73
CA GLN A 59 8.18 -3.13 13.88
C GLN A 59 7.17 -1.98 13.78
N ALA A 60 6.26 -2.03 12.81
CA ALA A 60 5.19 -1.05 12.60
C ALA A 60 4.11 -1.09 13.69
N CYS A 61 4.05 -2.16 14.48
CA CYS A 61 3.17 -2.31 15.64
C CYS A 61 3.83 -1.97 16.98
N THR A 62 5.13 -1.68 17.00
CA THR A 62 5.87 -1.35 18.21
C THR A 62 6.45 0.05 18.17
N GLU A 63 7.39 0.32 17.26
CA GLU A 63 8.17 1.57 17.24
C GLU A 63 7.99 2.36 15.94
N MET A 64 7.97 1.68 14.78
CA MET A 64 7.87 2.30 13.46
C MET A 64 6.43 2.69 13.11
N VAL A 65 5.77 3.40 14.01
CA VAL A 65 4.39 3.87 13.84
C VAL A 65 4.40 5.09 12.93
N MET A 66 3.98 4.90 11.68
CA MET A 66 3.91 5.96 10.67
C MET A 66 2.46 6.24 10.28
N PRO A 67 1.86 7.33 10.78
CA PRO A 67 0.52 7.74 10.39
C PRO A 67 0.47 8.07 8.89
N MET A 68 -0.39 7.34 8.15
CA MET A 68 -0.67 7.60 6.75
C MET A 68 -2.12 8.02 6.59
N THR A 69 -2.34 9.09 5.83
CA THR A 69 -3.67 9.59 5.51
C THR A 69 -3.77 9.85 4.00
N VAL A 70 -4.99 9.79 3.49
CA VAL A 70 -5.32 10.08 2.10
C VAL A 70 -6.34 11.21 2.10
N SER A 71 -5.97 12.34 1.52
CA SER A 71 -6.84 13.52 1.42
C SER A 71 -7.66 13.52 0.13
N ASN A 72 -8.67 14.38 0.08
CA ASN A 72 -9.46 14.65 -1.14
C ASN A 72 -8.66 15.33 -2.26
N GLU A 73 -7.43 15.77 -2.01
CA GLU A 73 -6.53 16.33 -3.01
C GLU A 73 -5.74 15.23 -3.75
N SER A 74 -5.81 13.99 -3.27
CA SER A 74 -5.19 12.84 -3.91
C SER A 74 -6.13 12.20 -4.95
N MET A 75 -5.58 11.30 -5.77
CA MET A 75 -6.35 10.49 -6.71
C MET A 75 -6.98 9.22 -6.10
N PHE A 76 -6.84 9.02 -4.79
CA PHE A 76 -7.32 7.83 -4.09
C PHE A 76 -8.52 8.16 -3.19
N PRO A 77 -9.37 7.16 -2.84
CA PRO A 77 -10.44 7.35 -1.88
C PRO A 77 -9.90 7.86 -0.53
N PRO A 78 -10.52 8.88 0.09
CA PRO A 78 -10.00 9.48 1.31
C PRO A 78 -10.02 8.50 2.49
N SER A 79 -8.97 8.53 3.30
CA SER A 79 -8.81 7.68 4.48
C SER A 79 -8.03 8.41 5.58
N GLY A 80 -8.46 8.23 6.83
CA GLY A 80 -7.79 8.78 8.01
C GLY A 80 -6.89 7.78 8.73
N PHE A 81 -6.17 8.26 9.75
CA PHE A 81 -5.42 7.42 10.69
C PHE A 81 -6.02 7.55 12.09
N SER A 82 -6.35 6.42 12.72
CA SER A 82 -6.71 6.33 14.14
C SER A 82 -5.65 5.53 14.89
N TYR A 83 -5.15 6.11 15.98
CA TYR A 83 -4.22 5.40 16.86
C TYR A 83 -4.92 4.24 17.59
N GLU A 84 -6.18 4.41 17.98
CA GLU A 84 -6.98 3.40 18.66
C GLU A 84 -7.16 2.16 17.77
N GLU A 85 -7.59 2.35 16.52
CA GLU A 85 -7.73 1.25 15.55
C GLU A 85 -6.39 0.55 15.29
N LYS A 86 -5.30 1.33 15.13
CA LYS A 86 -3.95 0.77 14.96
C LYS A 86 -3.52 -0.04 16.18
N SER A 87 -3.78 0.47 17.39
CA SER A 87 -3.40 -0.16 18.65
C SER A 87 -4.14 -1.48 18.87
N GLU A 88 -5.45 -1.51 18.62
CA GLU A 88 -6.24 -2.74 18.73
C GLU A 88 -5.85 -3.77 17.67
N GLY A 89 -5.63 -3.36 16.41
CA GLY A 89 -5.15 -4.26 15.36
C GLY A 89 -3.78 -4.88 15.67
N CYS A 90 -2.86 -4.09 16.23
CA CYS A 90 -1.55 -4.56 16.66
C CYS A 90 -1.63 -5.50 17.86
N PHE A 91 -2.51 -5.23 18.81
CA PHE A 91 -2.73 -6.12 19.96
C PHE A 91 -3.31 -7.47 19.52
N ALA A 92 -4.29 -7.46 18.62
CA ALA A 92 -4.88 -8.68 18.08
C ALA A 92 -3.88 -9.54 17.28
N SER A 93 -2.91 -8.91 16.60
CA SER A 93 -1.96 -9.61 15.72
C SER A 93 -0.69 -10.07 16.43
N TYR A 94 -0.20 -9.29 17.39
CA TYR A 94 1.14 -9.45 17.97
C TYR A 94 1.16 -9.30 19.50
N GLU A 95 0.02 -9.06 20.16
CA GLU A 95 -0.09 -8.84 21.60
C GLU A 95 0.76 -7.66 22.13
N VAL A 96 1.06 -6.70 21.26
CA VAL A 96 1.81 -5.48 21.60
C VAL A 96 0.97 -4.25 21.33
N ARG A 97 1.27 -3.16 22.03
CA ARG A 97 0.69 -1.83 21.77
C ARG A 97 1.76 -0.88 21.22
N PRO A 98 1.47 -0.10 20.17
CA PRO A 98 2.46 0.76 19.56
C PRO A 98 2.87 1.92 20.48
N ARG A 99 4.15 2.26 20.50
CA ARG A 99 4.70 3.41 21.22
C ARG A 99 4.94 4.55 20.23
N MET A 100 3.88 5.29 19.92
CA MET A 100 3.83 6.26 18.82
C MET A 100 4.96 7.30 18.81
N ASN A 101 5.37 7.80 19.99
CA ASN A 101 6.40 8.84 20.11
C ASN A 101 7.80 8.30 20.43
N TRP A 102 8.00 6.98 20.49
CA TRP A 102 9.29 6.41 20.90
C TRP A 102 10.43 6.81 19.96
N ILE A 103 10.22 6.68 18.65
CA ILE A 103 11.24 7.03 17.65
C ILE A 103 11.62 8.52 17.74
N THR A 104 10.63 9.41 17.85
CA THR A 104 10.89 10.85 17.96
C THR A 104 11.49 11.26 19.31
N THR A 105 11.27 10.47 20.37
CA THR A 105 11.89 10.68 21.69
C THR A 105 13.36 10.24 21.68
N GLU A 106 13.66 9.05 21.16
CA GLU A 106 15.00 8.46 21.23
C GLU A 106 15.97 9.04 20.20
N TYR A 107 15.49 9.22 18.98
CA TYR A 107 16.34 9.62 17.85
C TYR A 107 16.14 11.09 17.46
N GLY A 108 15.29 11.80 18.20
CA GLY A 108 14.85 13.14 17.90
C GLY A 108 13.69 13.18 16.89
N GLY A 109 12.99 14.30 16.94
CA GLY A 109 11.95 14.72 16.03
C GLY A 109 11.95 16.25 16.11
N HIS A 110 11.74 16.91 14.99
CA HIS A 110 11.90 18.36 14.88
C HIS A 110 11.15 19.17 15.94
#